data_AF-A0A800F980-F1
#
_entry.id   AF-A0A800F980-F1
#
_cell.length_a   1.000
_cell.length_b   1.000
_cell.length_c   1.000
_cell.angle_alpha   90.00
_cell.angle_beta   90.00
_cell.angle_gamma   90.00
#
_symmetry.space_group_name_H-M   'P 1'
#
loop_
_entity.id
_entity.type
_entity.pdbx_description
1 polymer ?
#
loop_
_entity_poly.entity_id
_entity_poly.type
_entity_poly.pdbx_seq_one_letter_code
_entity_poly.pdbx_strand_id
1 'polypeptide(L)' 'MSALDGVAELYVAKGRSSLFFDLARDRPTDDELLGVLLGRSGKLRAPALRAGNRLIVGYSESLLESTLL' A
#
# COMPACT_ATOMS: atom_id res chain seq x y z
N MET A 1 7.83 -5.82 10.30
CA MET A 1 8.43 -5.31 9.04
C MET A 1 8.71 -3.82 9.16
N SER A 2 9.97 -3.39 9.15
CA SER A 2 10.36 -1.97 9.36
C SER A 2 9.93 -1.00 8.26
N ALA A 3 9.64 -1.51 7.06
CA ALA A 3 9.23 -0.68 5.91
C ALA A 3 7.85 0.01 6.11
N LEU A 4 7.04 -0.45 7.05
CA LEU A 4 5.72 0.10 7.36
C LEU A 4 5.74 1.02 8.59
N ASP A 5 6.91 1.30 9.15
CA ASP A 5 7.01 2.11 10.36
C ASP A 5 6.51 3.55 10.12
N GLY A 6 5.60 3.99 10.99
CA GLY A 6 4.92 5.28 10.88
C GLY A 6 3.89 5.38 9.75
N VAL A 7 3.49 4.26 9.14
CA VAL A 7 2.36 4.20 8.19
C VAL A 7 1.10 3.79 8.97
N ALA A 8 0.05 4.58 8.85
CA ALA A 8 -1.27 4.31 9.42
C ALA A 8 -2.27 3.88 8.34
N GLU A 9 -2.16 4.43 7.13
CA GLU A 9 -3.05 4.13 6.01
C GLU A 9 -2.27 3.46 4.87
N LEU A 10 -2.65 2.24 4.49
CA LEU A 10 -2.03 1.52 3.38
C LEU A 10 -3.05 1.26 2.28
N TYR A 11 -2.75 1.75 1.08
CA TYR A 11 -3.50 1.49 -0.13
C TYR A 11 -2.70 0.60 -1.07
N VAL A 12 -3.27 -0.53 -1.48
CA VAL A 12 -2.63 -1.47 -2.42
C VAL A 12 -3.50 -1.61 -3.67
N ALA A 13 -3.00 -1.13 -4.80
CA ALA A 13 -3.68 -1.27 -6.08
C ALA A 13 -3.36 -2.63 -6.74
N LYS A 14 -4.42 -3.34 -7.14
CA LYS A 14 -4.38 -4.63 -7.82
C LYS A 14 -5.23 -4.56 -9.09
N GLY A 15 -4.62 -4.06 -10.17
CA GLY A 15 -5.32 -3.89 -11.44
C GLY A 15 -6.38 -2.80 -11.34
N ARG A 16 -7.66 -3.14 -11.54
CA ARG A 16 -8.79 -2.18 -11.47
C ARG A 16 -9.34 -1.95 -10.06
N SER A 17 -8.87 -2.70 -9.07
CA SER A 17 -9.35 -2.63 -7.70
C SER A 17 -8.23 -2.16 -6.77
N SER A 18 -8.60 -1.53 -5.65
CA SER A 18 -7.70 -1.18 -4.57
C SER A 18 -8.15 -1.84 -3.27
N LEU A 19 -7.17 -2.15 -2.42
CA LEU A 19 -7.37 -2.58 -1.04
C LEU A 19 -6.92 -1.46 -0.13
N PHE A 20 -7.65 -1.25 0.96
CA PHE A 20 -7.29 -0.32 2.02
C PHE A 20 -7.11 -1.08 3.33
N PHE A 21 -6.04 -0.76 4.05
CA PHE A 21 -5.75 -1.28 5.37
C PHE A 21 -5.48 -0.12 6.32
N ASP A 22 -6.23 -0.09 7.42
CA ASP A 22 -5.96 0.78 8.57
C ASP A 22 -4.97 0.04 9.49
N LEU A 23 -3.70 0.39 9.37
CA LEU A 23 -2.61 -0.21 10.15
C LEU A 23 -2.59 0.27 11.61
N ALA A 24 -3.37 1.29 11.96
CA ALA A 24 -3.46 1.79 13.33
C ALA A 24 -4.53 1.07 14.15
N ARG A 25 -5.58 0.53 13.50
CA ARG A 25 -6.71 -0.13 14.17
C ARG A 25 -6.71 -1.64 14.00
N ASP A 26 -6.64 -2.11 12.76
CA ASP A 26 -6.91 -3.51 12.40
C ASP A 26 -5.79 -4.05 11.51
N ARG A 27 -4.54 -3.93 11.99
CA ARG A 27 -3.35 -4.31 11.23
C ARG A 27 -3.30 -5.82 10.97
N PRO A 28 -3.33 -6.27 9.70
CA PRO A 28 -3.10 -7.68 9.36
C PRO A 28 -1.69 -8.13 9.71
N THR A 29 -1.46 -9.44 9.68
CA THR A 29 -0.11 -10.00 9.89
C THR A 29 0.85 -9.55 8.79
N ASP A 30 2.14 -9.54 9.10
CA ASP A 30 3.17 -9.15 8.12
C ASP A 30 3.14 -10.08 6.88
N ASP A 31 2.81 -11.36 7.02
CA ASP A 31 2.69 -12.31 5.90
C ASP A 31 1.51 -11.98 4.98
N GLU A 32 0.35 -11.62 5.55
CA GLU A 32 -0.82 -11.18 4.77
C GLU A 32 -0.52 -9.89 4.02
N LEU A 33 0.14 -8.93 4.69
CA LEU A 33 0.57 -7.67 4.08
C LEU A 33 1.57 -7.92 2.95
N LEU A 34 2.57 -8.77 3.17
CA LEU A 34 3.56 -9.11 2.16
C LEU A 34 2.91 -9.75 0.93
N GLY A 35 1.93 -10.63 1.13
CA GLY A 35 1.17 -11.29 0.07
C GLY A 35 0.44 -10.31 -0.87
N VAL A 36 0.01 -9.16 -0.37
CA VAL A 36 -0.63 -8.12 -1.20
C VAL A 36 0.36 -7.12 -1.76
N LEU A 37 1.39 -6.76 -1.00
CA LEU A 37 2.42 -5.76 -1.37
C LEU A 37 3.32 -6.25 -2.51
N LEU A 38 3.61 -7.56 -2.55
CA LEU A 38 4.48 -8.13 -3.58
C LEU A 38 3.70 -8.46 -4.86
N GLY A 39 4.35 -8.20 -6.00
CA GLY A 39 3.93 -8.66 -7.31
C GLY A 39 4.32 -10.11 -7.58
N ARG A 40 3.94 -10.62 -8.76
CA ARG A 40 4.18 -12.02 -9.17
C ARG A 40 5.65 -12.46 -9.10
N SER A 41 6.58 -11.52 -9.24
CA SER A 41 8.02 -11.76 -9.22
C SER A 41 8.67 -11.57 -7.84
N GLY A 42 7.86 -11.41 -6.78
CA GLY A 42 8.35 -11.21 -5.41
C GLY A 42 8.91 -9.81 -5.13
N LYS A 43 8.77 -8.87 -6.07
CA LYS A 43 9.16 -7.46 -5.88
C LYS A 43 7.96 -6.64 -5.38
N LEU A 44 8.24 -5.58 -4.64
CA LEU A 44 7.23 -4.58 -4.27
C LEU A 44 6.53 -4.06 -5.52
N ARG A 45 5.20 -3.96 -5.50
CA ARG A 45 4.44 -3.39 -6.61
C ARG A 45 4.80 -1.90 -6.78
N ALA A 46 4.91 -1.48 -8.03
CA ALA A 46 5.19 -0.09 -8.38
C ALA A 46 3.95 0.59 -8.98
N PRO A 47 3.83 1.92 -8.88
CA PRO A 47 4.63 2.84 -8.05
C PRO A 47 4.46 2.56 -6.55
N ALA A 48 5.43 2.99 -5.75
CA ALA A 48 5.32 3.00 -4.28
C ALA A 48 5.58 4.43 -3.79
N LEU A 49 4.58 5.05 -3.18
CA LEU A 49 4.59 6.45 -2.77
C LEU A 49 4.19 6.57 -1.31
N ARG A 50 4.99 7.27 -0.51
CA ARG A 50 4.63 7.65 0.86
C ARG A 50 4.32 9.14 0.93
N ALA A 51 3.15 9.49 1.46
CA ALA A 51 2.71 10.84 1.75
C ALA A 51 2.32 10.92 3.23
N GLY A 52 3.21 11.44 4.09
CA GLY A 52 3.02 11.43 5.53
C GLY A 52 2.93 10.01 6.12
N ASN A 53 1.81 9.71 6.77
CA ASN A 53 1.49 8.38 7.32
C ASN A 53 0.71 7.49 6.34
N ARG A 54 0.50 7.93 5.10
CA ARG A 54 -0.16 7.15 4.05
C ARG A 54 0.88 6.55 3.10
N LEU A 55 0.72 5.27 2.78
CA LEU A 55 1.53 4.55 1.80
C LEU A 55 0.62 4.00 0.68
N ILE A 56 0.99 4.26 -0.57
CA ILE A 56 0.32 3.75 -1.77
C ILE A 56 1.27 2.82 -2.49
N VAL A 57 0.80 1.63 -2.85
CA VAL A 57 1.58 0.59 -3.52
C VAL A 57 0.80 0.05 -4.71
N GLY A 58 1.35 0.19 -5.90
CA GLY A 58 0.68 -0.11 -7.17
C GLY A 58 0.04 1.12 -7.82
N TYR A 59 -0.33 0.99 -9.10
CA TYR A 59 -0.90 2.08 -9.88
C TYR A 59 -2.43 2.11 -9.74
N SER A 60 -2.95 3.26 -9.31
CA SER A 60 -4.36 3.62 -9.38
C SER A 60 -4.42 5.12 -9.65
N GLU A 61 -4.96 5.49 -10.80
CA GLU A 61 -5.03 6.88 -11.25
C GLU A 61 -5.72 7.76 -10.21
N SER A 62 -6.91 7.38 -9.77
CA SER A 62 -7.67 8.13 -8.75
C SER A 62 -6.94 8.29 -7.41
N LEU A 63 -6.25 7.25 -6.94
CA LEU A 63 -5.49 7.31 -5.68
C LEU A 63 -4.25 8.18 -5.82
N LEU A 64 -3.56 8.11 -6.96
CA LEU A 64 -2.36 8.90 -7.22
C LEU A 64 -2.72 10.37 -7.41
N GLU A 65 -3.77 10.69 -8.17
CA GLU A 65 -4.27 12.06 -8.33
C GLU A 65 -4.63 12.68 -6.98
N SER A 66 -5.43 11.99 -6.17
CA SER A 66 -5.87 12.51 -4.86
C SER A 66 -4.74 12.67 -3.83
N THR A 67 -3.56 12.11 -4.09
CA THR A 67 -2.42 12.15 -3.16
C THR A 67 -1.32 13.10 -3.63
N LEU A 68 -1.18 13.29 -4.95
CA LEU A 68 -0.15 14.14 -5.55
C LEU A 68 -0.63 15.57 -5.85
N LEU A 69 -1.95 15.81 -5.86
CA LEU A 69 -2.60 17.10 -6.12
C LEU A 69 -3.35 17.58 -4.87
#